data_AF-A0A1H6HWY4-F1
#
_entry.id   AF-A0A1H6HWY4-F1
#
_cell.length_a   1.000
_cell.length_b   1.000
_cell.length_c   1.000
_cell.angle_alpha   90.00
_cell.angle_beta   90.00
_cell.angle_gamma   90.00
#
_symmetry.space_group_name_H-M   'P 1'
#
loop_
_entity.id
_entity.type
_entity.pdbx_description
1 polymer ?
#
loop_
_entity_poly.entity_id
_entity_poly.type
_entity_poly.pdbx_seq_one_letter_code
_entity_poly.pdbx_strand_id
1 'polypeptide(L)'
;MTPRAVYASLLHRIFGAGSATFDVIDARSNSVIGALAHPTDFLQFKSNFEERLRRLSVAIQADTMLGKEVLATVNRIVDAGWDGAYAELCALDYFLAAPETGPGKILLDRTVCAASTLASEMGMQYANHDMSFLDLGISMDTKLLSDKTGEILNGIFSDYRAAKGIKRLLIVPSYDLDDDFEQYSANRKALLKELIDGVDTAARPDTFRSAVIPGLSYAFAWNAGVYFGEGVYSPHEHAKNHHPLLFGHAKKFSRNEPSLITFVIFPWSGEKVFPFDDSKRTFFKKLGEHFFNDYLSSGEPATKFNKKFKSAMSAGDVTKYLSGVIYLEDACITASDPKQLNIDASFIWNANAAHSLANHALEAALRHRGACDLSAFK
;
A
#
# COMPACT_ATOMS: atom_id res chain seq x y z
N MET A 1 -23.02 3.03 19.91
CA MET A 1 -21.61 3.46 20.02
C MET A 1 -21.09 3.63 18.59
N THR A 2 -20.40 4.73 18.27
CA THR A 2 -19.85 4.96 16.92
C THR A 2 -18.67 4.00 16.67
N PRO A 3 -18.31 3.72 15.40
CA PRO A 3 -17.13 2.90 15.10
C PRO A 3 -15.84 3.45 15.71
N ARG A 4 -15.68 4.77 15.71
CA ARG A 4 -14.55 5.46 16.35
C ARG A 4 -14.54 5.29 17.87
N ALA A 5 -15.68 5.33 18.54
CA ALA A 5 -15.75 5.10 19.99
C ALA A 5 -15.42 3.64 20.37
N VAL A 6 -15.79 2.65 19.54
CA VAL A 6 -15.37 1.26 19.73
C VAL A 6 -13.85 1.14 19.59
N TYR A 7 -13.27 1.74 18.56
CA TYR A 7 -11.82 1.71 18.35
C TYR A 7 -11.04 2.44 19.45
N ALA A 8 -11.50 3.62 19.87
CA ALA A 8 -10.89 4.34 21.00
C ALA A 8 -10.90 3.50 22.28
N SER A 9 -11.99 2.77 22.54
CA SER A 9 -12.09 1.87 23.69
C SER A 9 -11.07 0.73 23.63
N LEU A 10 -10.81 0.18 22.43
CA LEU A 10 -9.77 -0.82 22.19
C LEU A 10 -8.37 -0.24 22.46
N LEU A 11 -8.07 0.94 21.93
CA LEU A 11 -6.79 1.62 22.15
C LEU A 11 -6.55 1.91 23.64
N HIS A 12 -7.55 2.45 24.33
CA HIS A 12 -7.46 2.70 25.77
C HIS A 12 -7.19 1.45 26.59
N ARG A 13 -7.75 0.32 26.18
CA ARG A 13 -7.50 -0.97 26.85
C ARG A 13 -6.08 -1.49 26.64
N ILE A 14 -5.48 -1.26 25.48
CA ILE A 14 -4.18 -1.85 25.10
C ILE A 14 -3.00 -0.93 25.43
N PHE A 15 -3.14 0.37 25.17
CA PHE A 15 -2.07 1.36 25.32
C PHE A 15 -2.29 2.28 26.53
N GLY A 16 -3.40 2.14 27.24
CA GLY A 16 -3.76 2.96 28.40
C GLY A 16 -4.66 4.15 28.06
N ALA A 17 -5.24 4.74 29.10
CA ALA A 17 -6.18 5.86 28.98
C ALA A 17 -5.54 7.08 28.29
N GLY A 18 -6.29 7.72 27.39
CA GLY A 18 -5.82 8.89 26.64
C GLY A 18 -5.00 8.57 25.38
N SER A 19 -4.80 7.29 25.04
CA SER A 19 -4.12 6.89 23.81
C SER A 19 -4.89 7.20 22.53
N ALA A 20 -6.21 7.32 22.59
CA ALA A 20 -7.04 7.79 21.47
C ALA A 20 -7.22 9.31 21.53
N THR A 21 -6.81 10.01 20.48
CA THR A 21 -6.78 11.49 20.40
C THR A 21 -7.70 12.06 19.32
N PHE A 22 -8.43 11.21 18.61
CA PHE A 22 -9.40 11.60 17.58
C PHE A 22 -10.82 11.79 18.13
N ASP A 23 -11.66 12.50 17.37
CA ASP A 23 -13.08 12.69 17.72
C ASP A 23 -13.86 11.37 17.65
N VAL A 24 -14.31 10.90 18.81
CA VAL A 24 -15.07 9.66 18.99
C VAL A 24 -16.55 9.82 18.63
N ILE A 25 -17.08 11.04 18.51
CA ILE A 25 -18.49 11.28 18.19
C ILE A 25 -18.72 11.24 16.68
N ASP A 26 -17.67 11.47 15.89
CA ASP A 26 -17.71 11.37 14.43
C ASP A 26 -18.16 9.96 13.99
N ALA A 27 -19.17 9.93 13.12
CA ALA A 27 -19.78 8.72 12.60
C ALA A 27 -19.06 8.14 11.36
N ARG A 28 -18.09 8.87 10.78
CA ARG A 28 -17.30 8.39 9.66
C ARG A 28 -16.55 7.11 10.02
N SER A 29 -16.56 6.16 9.10
CA SER A 29 -15.99 4.82 9.26
C SER A 29 -15.15 4.46 8.03
N ASN A 30 -14.26 3.49 8.21
CA ASN A 30 -13.53 2.81 7.14
C ASN A 30 -13.59 1.29 7.37
N SER A 31 -12.91 0.51 6.54
CA SER A 31 -12.93 -0.96 6.62
C SER A 31 -12.45 -1.48 7.98
N VAL A 32 -11.40 -0.89 8.55
CA VAL A 32 -10.83 -1.32 9.84
C VAL A 32 -11.77 -1.04 10.99
N ILE A 33 -12.08 0.24 11.25
CA ILE A 33 -12.91 0.58 12.42
C ILE A 33 -14.37 0.15 12.24
N GLY A 34 -14.85 0.03 11.01
CA GLY A 34 -16.14 -0.55 10.69
C GLY A 34 -16.21 -2.04 11.04
N ALA A 35 -15.20 -2.81 10.65
CA ALA A 35 -15.12 -4.23 11.00
C ALA A 35 -15.00 -4.45 12.52
N LEU A 36 -14.17 -3.64 13.21
CA LEU A 36 -14.06 -3.69 14.67
C LEU A 36 -15.39 -3.41 15.38
N ALA A 37 -16.17 -2.47 14.86
CA ALA A 37 -17.44 -2.06 15.44
C ALA A 37 -18.64 -2.93 15.02
N HIS A 38 -18.49 -3.78 14.01
CA HIS A 38 -19.56 -4.68 13.59
C HIS A 38 -19.90 -5.65 14.74
N PRO A 39 -21.17 -5.93 15.06
CA PRO A 39 -21.51 -6.71 16.25
C PRO A 39 -21.11 -8.19 16.17
N THR A 40 -21.27 -8.83 15.01
CA THR A 40 -21.19 -10.30 14.86
C THR A 40 -20.12 -10.77 13.88
N ASP A 41 -19.75 -9.93 12.93
CA ASP A 41 -18.91 -10.34 11.80
C ASP A 41 -17.45 -9.97 12.04
N PHE A 42 -16.56 -10.45 11.16
CA PHE A 42 -15.13 -10.14 11.18
C PHE A 42 -14.40 -10.57 12.46
N LEU A 43 -14.82 -11.70 13.06
CA LEU A 43 -14.23 -12.20 14.31
C LEU A 43 -12.73 -12.44 14.20
N GLN A 44 -12.27 -13.08 13.11
CA GLN A 44 -10.86 -13.33 12.82
C GLN A 44 -10.07 -12.02 12.76
N PHE A 45 -10.55 -11.06 11.97
CA PHE A 45 -9.91 -9.75 11.88
C PHE A 45 -9.81 -9.05 13.24
N LYS A 46 -10.89 -9.04 14.03
CA LYS A 46 -10.90 -8.41 15.35
C LYS A 46 -9.84 -9.01 16.26
N SER A 47 -9.75 -10.34 16.35
CA SER A 47 -8.77 -11.00 17.21
C SER A 47 -7.34 -10.78 16.72
N ASN A 48 -7.11 -10.88 15.41
CA ASN A 48 -5.77 -10.74 14.83
C ASN A 48 -5.27 -9.29 14.94
N PHE A 49 -6.14 -8.31 14.68
CA PHE A 49 -5.80 -6.90 14.80
C PHE A 49 -5.58 -6.48 16.26
N GLU A 50 -6.42 -6.97 17.19
CA GLU A 50 -6.20 -6.74 18.63
C GLU A 50 -4.85 -7.32 19.08
N GLU A 51 -4.50 -8.53 18.67
CA GLU A 51 -3.22 -9.14 19.05
C GLU A 51 -2.01 -8.43 18.43
N ARG A 52 -2.12 -7.93 17.19
CA ARG A 52 -1.12 -7.01 16.60
C ARG A 52 -0.91 -5.79 17.50
N LEU A 53 -1.98 -5.12 17.90
CA LEU A 53 -1.87 -3.94 18.78
C LEU A 53 -1.24 -4.30 20.14
N ARG A 54 -1.52 -5.50 20.69
CA ARG A 54 -0.87 -5.98 21.92
C ARG A 54 0.62 -6.22 21.73
N ARG A 55 1.04 -6.86 20.64
CA ARG A 55 2.47 -7.03 20.31
C ARG A 55 3.20 -5.69 20.18
N LEU A 56 2.57 -4.72 19.51
CA LEU A 56 3.10 -3.36 19.42
C LEU A 56 3.18 -2.68 20.80
N SER A 57 2.17 -2.86 21.66
CA SER A 57 2.21 -2.33 23.04
C SER A 57 3.36 -2.93 23.86
N VAL A 58 3.61 -4.24 23.74
CA VAL A 58 4.76 -4.91 24.37
C VAL A 58 6.09 -4.36 23.82
N ALA A 59 6.18 -4.11 22.51
CA ALA A 59 7.37 -3.52 21.92
C ALA A 59 7.64 -2.09 22.45
N ILE A 60 6.60 -1.27 22.64
CA ILE A 60 6.74 0.08 23.25
C ILE A 60 7.24 -0.03 24.70
N GLN A 61 6.82 -1.06 25.45
CA GLN A 61 7.31 -1.27 26.82
C GLN A 61 8.80 -1.64 26.83
N ALA A 62 9.26 -2.39 25.83
CA ALA A 62 10.67 -2.74 25.66
C ALA A 62 11.52 -1.56 25.13
N ASP A 63 10.93 -0.70 24.29
CA ASP A 63 11.55 0.50 23.74
C ASP A 63 10.55 1.66 23.69
N THR A 64 10.64 2.54 24.69
CA THR A 64 9.69 3.65 24.87
C THR A 64 9.81 4.71 23.79
N MET A 65 10.91 4.75 23.03
CA MET A 65 11.09 5.69 21.92
C MET A 65 10.12 5.41 20.77
N LEU A 66 9.64 4.16 20.63
CA LEU A 66 8.63 3.78 19.65
C LEU A 66 7.26 4.38 19.96
N GLY A 67 6.98 4.69 21.24
CA GLY A 67 5.64 4.99 21.73
C GLY A 67 4.96 6.15 21.00
N LYS A 68 5.68 7.25 20.76
CA LYS A 68 5.13 8.43 20.09
C LYS A 68 4.65 8.11 18.68
N GLU A 69 5.50 7.49 17.87
CA GLU A 69 5.20 7.24 16.45
C GLU A 69 4.19 6.11 16.27
N VAL A 70 4.25 5.05 17.09
CA VAL A 70 3.23 4.00 17.08
C VAL A 70 1.86 4.57 17.44
N LEU A 71 1.78 5.40 18.49
CA LEU A 71 0.54 6.04 18.89
C LEU A 71 0.02 7.01 17.81
N ALA A 72 0.90 7.77 17.15
CA ALA A 72 0.51 8.60 16.03
C ALA A 72 -0.09 7.77 14.88
N THR A 73 0.54 6.65 14.52
CA THR A 73 0.07 5.78 13.43
C THR A 73 -1.24 5.07 13.76
N VAL A 74 -1.44 4.54 14.98
CA VAL A 74 -2.75 3.97 15.36
C VAL A 74 -3.86 5.02 15.35
N ASN A 75 -3.57 6.28 15.71
CA ASN A 75 -4.56 7.35 15.64
C ASN A 75 -4.93 7.70 14.20
N ARG A 76 -4.00 7.59 13.23
CA ARG A 76 -4.29 7.80 11.79
C ARG A 76 -5.19 6.72 11.17
N ILE A 77 -5.41 5.58 11.82
CA ILE A 77 -6.31 4.52 11.32
C ILE A 77 -7.76 5.00 11.17
N VAL A 78 -8.19 6.05 11.86
CA VAL A 78 -9.58 6.55 11.69
C VAL A 78 -9.74 7.53 10.52
N ASP A 79 -8.65 7.97 9.92
CA ASP A 79 -8.64 9.02 8.90
C ASP A 79 -8.90 8.49 7.49
N ALA A 80 -8.96 9.39 6.50
CA ALA A 80 -9.16 9.02 5.11
C ALA A 80 -7.98 8.20 4.54
N GLY A 81 -6.75 8.41 5.04
CA GLY A 81 -5.54 7.67 4.67
C GLY A 81 -5.21 6.51 5.61
N TRP A 82 -6.23 5.84 6.15
CA TRP A 82 -6.09 4.74 7.11
C TRP A 82 -5.30 3.56 6.56
N ASP A 83 -5.32 3.38 5.25
CA ASP A 83 -4.74 2.28 4.50
C ASP A 83 -3.20 2.33 4.53
N GLY A 84 -2.63 3.54 4.41
CA GLY A 84 -1.21 3.79 4.64
C GLY A 84 -0.80 3.56 6.09
N ALA A 85 -1.58 4.09 7.04
CA ALA A 85 -1.32 3.87 8.47
C ALA A 85 -1.38 2.38 8.84
N TYR A 86 -2.32 1.63 8.25
CA TYR A 86 -2.42 0.19 8.45
C TYR A 86 -1.20 -0.55 7.91
N ALA A 87 -0.73 -0.19 6.71
CA ALA A 87 0.47 -0.77 6.12
C ALA A 87 1.70 -0.54 7.01
N GLU A 88 1.87 0.67 7.54
CA GLU A 88 2.94 0.98 8.49
C GLU A 88 2.87 0.11 9.76
N LEU A 89 1.69 -0.07 10.36
CA LEU A 89 1.53 -0.94 11.54
C LEU A 89 1.81 -2.41 11.22
N CYS A 90 1.39 -2.89 10.05
CA CYS A 90 1.64 -4.25 9.59
C CYS A 90 3.14 -4.51 9.42
N ALA A 91 3.83 -3.61 8.71
CA ALA A 91 5.26 -3.71 8.51
C ALA A 91 6.03 -3.61 9.82
N LEU A 92 5.61 -2.72 10.72
CA LEU A 92 6.21 -2.58 12.04
C LEU A 92 6.05 -3.84 12.90
N ASP A 93 4.85 -4.42 12.99
CA ASP A 93 4.59 -5.68 13.69
C ASP A 93 5.46 -6.81 13.13
N TYR A 94 5.62 -6.86 11.80
CA TYR A 94 6.54 -7.81 11.18
C TYR A 94 7.98 -7.58 11.65
N PHE A 95 8.56 -6.39 11.52
CA PHE A 95 9.98 -6.20 11.81
C PHE A 95 10.31 -6.26 13.31
N LEU A 96 9.41 -5.85 14.20
CA LEU A 96 9.64 -5.92 15.64
C LEU A 96 9.75 -7.35 16.18
N ALA A 97 9.24 -8.33 15.44
CA ALA A 97 9.25 -9.72 15.86
C ALA A 97 10.61 -10.42 15.71
N ALA A 98 11.60 -9.80 15.09
CA ALA A 98 12.95 -10.37 14.93
C ALA A 98 13.95 -9.72 15.89
N PRO A 99 14.87 -10.47 16.53
CA PRO A 99 15.91 -9.89 17.37
C PRO A 99 16.80 -8.87 16.64
N GLU A 100 17.05 -9.05 15.35
CA GLU A 100 17.92 -8.22 14.51
C GLU A 100 17.29 -6.87 14.15
N THR A 101 15.95 -6.80 14.12
CA THR A 101 15.16 -5.61 13.72
C THR A 101 14.19 -5.15 14.81
N GLY A 102 14.33 -5.73 16.01
CA GLY A 102 13.40 -5.59 17.12
C GLY A 102 13.47 -4.24 17.85
N PRO A 103 12.77 -4.13 19.00
CA PRO A 103 12.84 -2.95 19.86
C PRO A 103 14.28 -2.52 20.17
N GLY A 104 14.56 -1.22 20.14
CA GLY A 104 15.89 -0.64 20.33
C GLY A 104 16.78 -0.59 19.08
N LYS A 105 16.39 -1.26 17.99
CA LYS A 105 17.17 -1.30 16.72
C LYS A 105 16.48 -0.60 15.56
N ILE A 106 15.24 -0.20 15.74
CA ILE A 106 14.42 0.46 14.72
C ILE A 106 14.16 1.90 15.10
N LEU A 107 14.30 2.80 14.13
CA LEU A 107 13.91 4.20 14.23
C LEU A 107 12.74 4.45 13.28
N LEU A 108 11.66 5.03 13.81
CA LEU A 108 10.46 5.38 13.05
C LEU A 108 10.47 6.86 12.68
N ASP A 109 9.79 7.20 11.58
CA ASP A 109 9.58 8.59 11.13
C ASP A 109 10.90 9.40 11.02
N ARG A 110 11.96 8.76 10.52
CA ARG A 110 13.29 9.38 10.46
C ARG A 110 13.32 10.42 9.35
N THR A 111 13.40 11.69 9.75
CA THR A 111 13.60 12.80 8.81
C THR A 111 15.08 13.07 8.58
N VAL A 112 15.49 13.10 7.31
CA VAL A 112 16.86 13.38 6.88
C VAL A 112 16.89 14.55 5.90
N CYS A 113 18.05 15.19 5.78
CA CYS A 113 18.26 16.23 4.77
C CYS A 113 18.12 15.63 3.35
N ALA A 114 17.49 16.39 2.45
CA ALA A 114 17.31 15.99 1.06
C ALA A 114 18.63 15.73 0.32
N ALA A 115 19.75 16.32 0.76
CA ALA A 115 21.08 16.04 0.21
C ALA A 115 21.49 14.56 0.36
N SER A 116 20.99 13.88 1.39
CA SER A 116 21.28 12.46 1.64
C SER A 116 20.37 11.51 0.83
N THR A 117 19.42 12.03 0.06
CA THR A 117 18.45 11.24 -0.70
C THR A 117 18.26 11.81 -2.11
N LEU A 118 17.41 11.17 -2.93
CA LEU A 118 17.01 11.73 -4.21
C LEU A 118 15.95 12.82 -4.10
N ALA A 119 15.45 13.14 -2.90
CA ALA A 119 14.57 14.29 -2.69
C ALA A 119 15.24 15.62 -3.11
N SER A 120 16.57 15.70 -3.04
CA SER A 120 17.36 16.84 -3.54
C SER A 120 17.14 17.05 -5.04
N GLU A 121 17.04 15.99 -5.82
CA GLU A 121 16.80 16.03 -7.26
C GLU A 121 15.40 16.53 -7.62
N MET A 122 14.48 16.52 -6.65
CA MET A 122 13.12 17.05 -6.77
C MET A 122 12.97 18.47 -6.19
N GLY A 123 14.08 19.06 -5.71
CA GLY A 123 14.09 20.37 -5.06
C GLY A 123 13.38 20.39 -3.71
N MET A 124 13.36 19.26 -3.00
CA MET A 124 12.88 19.18 -1.62
C MET A 124 14.00 19.53 -0.63
N GLN A 125 13.64 19.89 0.60
CA GLN A 125 14.61 20.17 1.67
C GLN A 125 14.88 18.96 2.57
N TYR A 126 13.88 18.11 2.74
CA TYR A 126 13.93 16.94 3.60
C TYR A 126 13.27 15.73 2.93
N ALA A 127 13.67 14.54 3.36
CA ALA A 127 13.00 13.29 3.09
C ALA A 127 12.71 12.60 4.42
N ASN A 128 11.69 11.76 4.44
CA ASN A 128 11.29 11.02 5.62
C ASN A 128 11.26 9.53 5.29
N HIS A 129 11.85 8.71 6.14
CA HIS A 129 11.83 7.25 6.06
C HIS A 129 10.87 6.71 7.11
N ASP A 130 9.99 5.79 6.70
CA ASP A 130 8.96 5.29 7.62
C ASP A 130 9.62 4.41 8.70
N MET A 131 10.65 3.66 8.31
CA MET A 131 11.48 2.85 9.19
C MET A 131 12.96 2.91 8.78
N SER A 132 13.85 2.92 9.77
CA SER A 132 15.29 2.77 9.56
C SER A 132 15.88 1.80 10.59
N PHE A 133 16.81 0.95 10.15
CA PHE A 133 17.62 0.10 11.01
C PHE A 133 19.04 0.64 11.03
N LEU A 134 19.38 1.47 12.02
CA LEU A 134 20.65 2.19 12.03
C LEU A 134 21.86 1.25 12.09
N ASP A 135 21.77 0.20 12.92
CA ASP A 135 22.83 -0.82 13.06
C ASP A 135 23.03 -1.64 11.78
N LEU A 136 21.98 -1.77 10.98
CA LEU A 136 22.00 -2.46 9.68
C LEU A 136 22.30 -1.49 8.53
N GLY A 137 22.30 -0.18 8.76
CA GLY A 137 22.42 0.83 7.72
C GLY A 137 21.31 0.74 6.68
N ILE A 138 20.04 0.55 7.08
CA ILE A 138 18.93 0.38 6.13
C ILE A 138 17.87 1.46 6.34
N SER A 139 17.38 2.01 5.24
CA SER A 139 16.21 2.88 5.22
C SER A 139 15.09 2.29 4.37
N MET A 140 13.85 2.41 4.86
CA MET A 140 12.67 1.82 4.24
C MET A 140 11.57 2.84 4.01
N ASP A 141 10.86 2.66 2.89
CA ASP A 141 9.57 3.28 2.62
C ASP A 141 8.49 2.19 2.64
N THR A 142 7.46 2.35 3.47
CA THR A 142 6.34 1.43 3.53
C THR A 142 5.23 1.91 2.62
N LYS A 143 4.70 1.01 1.80
CA LYS A 143 3.64 1.31 0.85
C LYS A 143 2.60 0.21 0.87
N LEU A 144 1.35 0.60 0.73
CA LEU A 144 0.31 -0.33 0.37
C LEU A 144 0.36 -0.55 -1.14
N LEU A 145 0.37 -1.81 -1.57
CA LEU A 145 0.24 -2.17 -2.98
C LEU A 145 -1.25 -2.38 -3.29
N SER A 146 -1.93 -1.30 -3.71
CA SER A 146 -3.38 -1.21 -3.86
C SER A 146 -3.85 -0.84 -5.27
N ASP A 147 -5.01 -1.36 -5.67
CA ASP A 147 -5.74 -0.95 -6.88
C ASP A 147 -6.46 0.39 -6.65
N LYS A 148 -5.68 1.48 -6.59
CA LYS A 148 -6.20 2.83 -6.33
C LYS A 148 -7.19 3.28 -7.41
N THR A 149 -6.98 2.87 -8.66
CA THR A 149 -7.89 3.20 -9.76
C THR A 149 -9.27 2.60 -9.54
N GLY A 150 -9.32 1.29 -9.23
CA GLY A 150 -10.57 0.60 -8.90
C GLY A 150 -11.26 1.21 -7.68
N GLU A 151 -10.53 1.61 -6.64
CA GLU A 151 -11.08 2.30 -5.47
C GLU A 151 -11.70 3.65 -5.83
N ILE A 152 -11.00 4.48 -6.61
CA ILE A 152 -11.49 5.79 -7.06
C ILE A 152 -12.79 5.62 -7.87
N LEU A 153 -12.80 4.68 -8.82
CA LEU A 153 -13.97 4.40 -9.66
C LEU A 153 -15.15 3.89 -8.83
N ASN A 154 -14.93 2.99 -7.87
CA ASN A 154 -15.99 2.52 -6.97
C ASN A 154 -16.59 3.66 -6.15
N GLY A 155 -15.77 4.60 -5.69
CA GLY A 155 -16.23 5.82 -5.04
C GLY A 155 -17.12 6.68 -5.96
N ILE A 156 -16.70 6.88 -7.21
CA ILE A 156 -17.51 7.59 -8.23
C ILE A 156 -18.85 6.88 -8.46
N PHE A 157 -18.86 5.55 -8.57
CA PHE A 157 -20.08 4.77 -8.78
C PHE A 157 -21.03 4.84 -7.58
N SER A 158 -20.49 4.90 -6.37
CA SER A 158 -21.29 5.11 -5.17
C SER A 158 -21.97 6.48 -5.21
N ASP A 159 -21.23 7.54 -5.53
CA ASP A 159 -21.77 8.90 -5.62
C ASP A 159 -22.80 9.03 -6.75
N TYR A 160 -22.54 8.41 -7.91
CA TYR A 160 -23.48 8.37 -9.03
C TYR A 160 -24.80 7.70 -8.65
N ARG A 161 -24.73 6.53 -7.99
CA ARG A 161 -25.93 5.82 -7.49
C ARG A 161 -26.72 6.68 -6.50
N ALA A 162 -26.03 7.34 -5.57
CA ALA A 162 -26.66 8.24 -4.62
C ALA A 162 -27.35 9.42 -5.32
N ALA A 163 -26.67 10.07 -6.28
CA ALA A 163 -27.22 11.19 -7.04
C ALA A 163 -28.45 10.82 -7.89
N LYS A 164 -28.50 9.60 -8.42
CA LYS A 164 -29.62 9.09 -9.22
C LYS A 164 -30.69 8.36 -8.40
N GLY A 165 -30.51 8.22 -7.09
CA GLY A 165 -31.44 7.46 -6.23
C GLY A 165 -31.49 5.96 -6.52
N ILE A 166 -30.42 5.39 -7.11
CA ILE A 166 -30.35 3.98 -7.52
C ILE A 166 -29.82 3.14 -6.36
N LYS A 167 -30.64 2.21 -5.85
CA LYS A 167 -30.25 1.35 -4.72
C LYS A 167 -29.36 0.18 -5.10
N ARG A 168 -29.57 -0.40 -6.29
CA ARG A 168 -28.86 -1.61 -6.74
C ARG A 168 -28.55 -1.47 -8.23
N LEU A 169 -27.27 -1.29 -8.52
CA LEU A 169 -26.71 -1.27 -9.87
C LEU A 169 -25.23 -1.64 -9.75
N LEU A 170 -24.86 -2.74 -10.40
CA LEU A 170 -23.45 -3.08 -10.58
C LEU A 170 -22.95 -2.32 -11.80
N ILE A 171 -21.82 -1.63 -11.61
CA ILE A 171 -21.08 -0.94 -12.66
C ILE A 171 -19.73 -1.64 -12.73
N VAL A 172 -19.41 -2.19 -13.90
CA VAL A 172 -18.14 -2.87 -14.16
C VAL A 172 -17.31 -1.95 -15.05
N PRO A 173 -16.25 -1.32 -14.51
CA PRO A 173 -15.36 -0.52 -15.32
C PRO A 173 -14.44 -1.43 -16.15
N SER A 174 -14.10 -0.96 -17.34
CA SER A 174 -13.00 -1.47 -18.14
C SER A 174 -12.10 -0.29 -18.45
N TYR A 175 -10.85 -0.38 -18.01
CA TYR A 175 -9.80 0.61 -18.18
C TYR A 175 -8.49 -0.11 -18.48
N ASP A 176 -7.53 0.64 -19.01
CA ASP A 176 -6.18 0.15 -19.13
C ASP A 176 -5.59 0.00 -17.72
N LEU A 177 -5.12 -1.20 -17.36
CA LEU A 177 -4.46 -1.42 -16.06
C LEU A 177 -3.15 -0.61 -15.95
N ASP A 178 -2.69 -0.06 -17.06
CA ASP A 178 -1.42 0.67 -17.23
C ASP A 178 -1.60 2.17 -16.96
N ASP A 179 -2.85 2.60 -16.78
CA ASP A 179 -3.17 3.99 -16.55
C ASP A 179 -2.77 4.47 -15.15
N ASP A 180 -2.15 5.65 -15.09
CA ASP A 180 -1.82 6.32 -13.83
C ASP A 180 -3.09 6.68 -13.05
N PHE A 181 -3.24 6.16 -11.82
CA PHE A 181 -4.37 6.47 -10.95
C PHE A 181 -4.54 7.98 -10.67
N GLU A 182 -3.46 8.78 -10.78
CA GLU A 182 -3.53 10.24 -10.61
C GLU A 182 -4.50 10.87 -11.61
N GLN A 183 -4.62 10.33 -12.83
CA GLN A 183 -5.54 10.86 -13.84
C GLN A 183 -7.01 10.67 -13.42
N TYR A 184 -7.35 9.54 -12.79
CA TYR A 184 -8.68 9.26 -12.25
C TYR A 184 -8.99 10.15 -11.05
N SER A 185 -8.01 10.32 -10.16
CA SER A 185 -8.13 11.19 -8.99
C SER A 185 -8.36 12.64 -9.39
N ALA A 186 -7.55 13.16 -10.32
CA ALA A 186 -7.66 14.54 -10.82
C ALA A 186 -9.00 14.79 -11.54
N ASN A 187 -9.49 13.80 -12.28
CA ASN A 187 -10.72 13.92 -13.07
C ASN A 187 -11.99 13.41 -12.34
N ARG A 188 -11.91 13.02 -11.07
CA ARG A 188 -13.02 12.42 -10.32
C ARG A 188 -14.34 13.17 -10.45
N LYS A 189 -14.31 14.51 -10.34
CA LYS A 189 -15.51 15.35 -10.47
C LYS A 189 -16.09 15.35 -11.89
N ALA A 190 -15.23 15.35 -12.91
CA ALA A 190 -15.64 15.29 -14.30
C ALA A 190 -16.21 13.91 -14.65
N LEU A 191 -15.58 12.83 -14.17
CA LEU A 191 -16.06 11.45 -14.31
C LEU A 191 -17.44 11.23 -13.66
N LEU A 192 -17.65 11.77 -12.45
CA LEU A 192 -18.96 11.74 -11.82
C LEU A 192 -20.01 12.51 -12.63
N LYS A 193 -19.63 13.69 -13.13
CA LYS A 193 -20.52 14.53 -13.93
C LYS A 193 -20.91 13.86 -15.26
N GLU A 194 -19.98 13.23 -15.98
CA GLU A 194 -20.31 12.53 -17.23
C GLU A 194 -21.27 11.36 -16.99
N LEU A 195 -21.17 10.65 -15.87
CA LEU A 195 -22.10 9.58 -15.53
C LEU A 195 -23.48 10.15 -15.20
N ILE A 196 -23.54 11.22 -14.40
CA ILE A 196 -24.80 11.88 -14.03
C ILE A 196 -25.51 12.45 -15.27
N ASP A 197 -24.78 13.09 -16.17
CA ASP A 197 -25.38 13.78 -17.31
C ASP A 197 -25.58 12.85 -18.51
N GLY A 198 -24.66 11.91 -18.71
CA GLY A 198 -24.58 11.06 -19.91
C GLY A 198 -25.31 9.73 -19.82
N VAL A 199 -25.60 9.23 -18.61
CA VAL A 199 -26.34 7.96 -18.44
C VAL A 199 -27.82 8.25 -18.20
N ASP A 200 -28.63 7.95 -19.20
CA ASP A 200 -30.10 7.94 -19.08
C ASP A 200 -30.57 6.66 -18.37
N THR A 201 -31.02 6.82 -17.13
CA THR A 201 -31.49 5.73 -16.28
C THR A 201 -32.84 5.15 -16.73
N ALA A 202 -33.61 5.86 -17.55
CA ALA A 202 -34.83 5.35 -18.14
C ALA A 202 -34.53 4.43 -19.33
N ALA A 203 -33.55 4.81 -20.16
CA ALA A 203 -33.09 4.00 -21.29
C ALA A 203 -32.29 2.77 -20.86
N ARG A 204 -31.65 2.80 -19.68
CA ARG A 204 -30.85 1.69 -19.11
C ARG A 204 -29.80 1.15 -20.10
N PRO A 205 -28.83 1.98 -20.52
CA PRO A 205 -27.82 1.56 -21.49
C PRO A 205 -26.93 0.45 -20.91
N ASP A 206 -26.56 -0.54 -21.74
CA ASP A 206 -25.67 -1.62 -21.33
C ASP A 206 -24.23 -1.14 -21.11
N THR A 207 -23.81 -0.13 -21.87
CA THR A 207 -22.44 0.42 -21.80
C THR A 207 -22.42 1.94 -21.96
N PHE A 208 -21.41 2.59 -21.37
CA PHE A 208 -21.07 4.00 -21.57
C PHE A 208 -19.56 4.13 -21.71
N ARG A 209 -19.08 4.88 -22.71
CA ARG A 209 -17.64 5.15 -22.87
C ARG A 209 -17.33 6.52 -22.30
N SER A 210 -16.27 6.62 -21.50
CA SER A 210 -15.85 7.89 -20.94
C SER A 210 -15.37 8.84 -22.04
N ALA A 211 -15.80 10.10 -21.95
CA ALA A 211 -15.26 11.18 -22.77
C ALA A 211 -14.10 11.89 -22.07
N VAL A 212 -13.95 11.65 -20.76
CA VAL A 212 -12.95 12.30 -19.90
C VAL A 212 -11.63 11.53 -19.92
N ILE A 213 -11.68 10.20 -19.83
CA ILE A 213 -10.50 9.33 -19.89
C ILE A 213 -10.61 8.41 -21.12
N PRO A 214 -9.73 8.58 -22.13
CA PRO A 214 -9.67 7.66 -23.27
C PRO A 214 -9.44 6.22 -22.80
N GLY A 215 -10.18 5.26 -23.39
CA GLY A 215 -10.05 3.84 -23.04
C GLY A 215 -10.90 3.40 -21.84
N LEU A 216 -11.33 4.32 -20.98
CA LEU A 216 -12.27 4.00 -19.89
C LEU A 216 -13.69 3.79 -20.44
N SER A 217 -14.30 2.68 -20.05
CA SER A 217 -15.71 2.39 -20.31
C SER A 217 -16.37 1.73 -19.11
N TYR A 218 -17.70 1.80 -19.06
CA TYR A 218 -18.51 1.31 -17.97
C TYR A 218 -19.58 0.39 -18.55
N ALA A 219 -19.67 -0.84 -18.04
CA ALA A 219 -20.79 -1.73 -18.30
C ALA A 219 -21.77 -1.70 -17.13
N PHE A 220 -23.07 -1.71 -17.41
CA PHE A 220 -24.13 -1.58 -16.41
C PHE A 220 -24.99 -2.84 -16.34
N ALA A 221 -25.04 -3.47 -15.18
CA ALA A 221 -25.98 -4.56 -14.93
C ALA A 221 -27.21 -4.01 -14.18
N TRP A 222 -28.21 -3.57 -14.95
CA TRP A 222 -29.44 -2.93 -14.44
C TRP A 222 -30.42 -3.90 -13.77
N ASN A 223 -30.39 -5.17 -14.16
CA ASN A 223 -31.36 -6.17 -13.74
C ASN A 223 -30.77 -7.13 -12.72
N ALA A 224 -31.64 -7.79 -11.95
CA ALA A 224 -31.25 -8.92 -11.13
C ALA A 224 -30.76 -10.07 -12.03
N GLY A 225 -29.60 -10.62 -11.72
CA GLY A 225 -28.99 -11.70 -12.51
C GLY A 225 -27.53 -11.91 -12.13
N VAL A 226 -26.89 -12.84 -12.83
CA VAL A 226 -25.44 -13.08 -12.71
C VAL A 226 -24.77 -12.40 -13.90
N TYR A 227 -23.87 -11.47 -13.62
CA TYR A 227 -23.01 -10.88 -14.63
C TYR A 227 -21.74 -11.73 -14.73
N PHE A 228 -21.54 -12.37 -15.88
CA PHE A 228 -20.31 -13.11 -16.16
C PHE A 228 -19.39 -12.22 -16.99
N GLY A 229 -18.20 -11.95 -16.47
CA GLY A 229 -17.11 -11.36 -17.21
C GLY A 229 -15.96 -12.35 -17.24
N GLU A 230 -15.43 -12.61 -18.43
CA GLU A 230 -14.17 -13.33 -18.59
C GLU A 230 -13.06 -12.29 -18.76
N GLY A 231 -12.04 -12.38 -17.90
CA GLY A 231 -10.86 -11.54 -17.97
C GLY A 231 -9.63 -12.44 -18.02
N VAL A 232 -8.67 -12.09 -18.88
CA VAL A 232 -7.36 -12.75 -18.89
C VAL A 232 -6.43 -11.92 -18.02
N TYR A 233 -5.87 -12.55 -16.98
CA TYR A 233 -4.83 -11.92 -16.17
C TYR A 233 -3.45 -12.45 -16.57
N SER A 234 -2.51 -11.52 -16.75
CA SER A 234 -1.08 -11.83 -16.90
C SER A 234 -0.31 -11.13 -15.78
N PRO A 235 0.30 -11.86 -14.83
CA PRO A 235 1.15 -11.24 -13.81
C PRO A 235 2.39 -10.56 -14.43
N HIS A 236 2.79 -10.97 -15.63
CA HIS A 236 3.91 -10.37 -16.36
C HIS A 236 3.56 -8.99 -16.90
N GLU A 237 2.46 -8.87 -17.65
CA GLU A 237 2.02 -7.56 -18.17
C GLU A 237 1.67 -6.63 -17.01
N HIS A 238 0.96 -7.14 -16.00
CA HIS A 238 0.62 -6.33 -14.84
C HIS A 238 1.85 -5.73 -14.14
N ALA A 239 2.89 -6.53 -13.91
CA ALA A 239 4.14 -6.07 -13.33
C ALA A 239 4.88 -5.07 -14.22
N LYS A 240 4.95 -5.35 -15.53
CA LYS A 240 5.53 -4.46 -16.54
C LYS A 240 4.88 -3.09 -16.50
N ASN A 241 3.58 -3.02 -16.26
CA ASN A 241 2.84 -1.76 -16.32
C ASN A 241 2.90 -0.97 -15.00
N HIS A 242 3.26 -1.64 -13.90
CA HIS A 242 3.51 -1.01 -12.59
C HIS A 242 4.93 -0.45 -12.43
N HIS A 243 5.81 -0.68 -13.42
CA HIS A 243 7.20 -0.24 -13.38
C HIS A 243 7.44 1.27 -13.13
N PRO A 244 6.56 2.24 -13.47
CA PRO A 244 6.81 3.66 -13.20
C PRO A 244 6.69 4.03 -11.72
N LEU A 245 6.06 3.17 -10.89
CA LEU A 245 5.94 3.38 -9.44
C LEU A 245 7.29 3.61 -8.77
N LEU A 246 8.37 3.01 -9.29
CA LEU A 246 9.74 3.27 -8.87
C LEU A 246 10.04 4.77 -8.70
N PHE A 247 9.67 5.57 -9.70
CA PHE A 247 9.95 7.01 -9.71
C PHE A 247 9.05 7.80 -8.75
N GLY A 248 7.86 7.28 -8.44
CA GLY A 248 6.98 7.83 -7.43
C GLY A 248 7.56 7.74 -6.01
N HIS A 249 8.34 6.69 -5.74
CA HIS A 249 8.98 6.44 -4.45
C HIS A 249 10.40 7.03 -4.32
N ALA A 250 11.01 7.38 -5.45
CA ALA A 250 12.42 7.73 -5.53
C ALA A 250 12.90 8.80 -4.55
N LYS A 251 12.06 9.75 -4.15
CA LYS A 251 12.44 10.80 -3.18
C LYS A 251 13.01 10.24 -1.86
N LYS A 252 12.62 9.03 -1.46
CA LYS A 252 13.09 8.40 -0.22
C LYS A 252 14.35 7.54 -0.42
N PHE A 253 14.81 7.34 -1.65
CA PHE A 253 16.02 6.55 -1.90
C PHE A 253 17.24 7.31 -1.38
N SER A 254 17.93 6.69 -0.45
CA SER A 254 19.14 7.17 0.19
C SER A 254 20.33 7.05 -0.74
N ARG A 255 21.22 8.05 -0.66
CA ARG A 255 22.51 8.03 -1.35
C ARG A 255 23.60 7.35 -0.56
N ASN A 256 23.37 7.14 0.74
CA ASN A 256 24.43 6.77 1.68
C ASN A 256 24.28 5.35 2.22
N GLU A 257 23.09 4.76 2.07
CA GLU A 257 22.78 3.47 2.67
C GLU A 257 21.73 2.72 1.84
N PRO A 258 21.66 1.37 1.95
CA PRO A 258 20.62 0.59 1.32
C PRO A 258 19.21 1.14 1.52
N SER A 259 18.46 1.26 0.42
CA SER A 259 17.08 1.74 0.43
C SER A 259 16.14 0.67 -0.05
N LEU A 260 15.06 0.46 0.70
CA LEU A 260 14.07 -0.57 0.42
C LEU A 260 12.67 0.02 0.30
N ILE A 261 11.86 -0.59 -0.55
CA ILE A 261 10.41 -0.42 -0.51
C ILE A 261 9.83 -1.67 0.16
N THR A 262 9.01 -1.48 1.18
CA THR A 262 8.22 -2.53 1.81
C THR A 262 6.78 -2.39 1.37
N PHE A 263 6.34 -3.24 0.45
CA PHE A 263 4.96 -3.31 0.03
C PHE A 263 4.15 -4.19 0.98
N VAL A 264 3.04 -3.68 1.48
CA VAL A 264 2.04 -4.43 2.24
C VAL A 264 0.88 -4.75 1.32
N ILE A 265 0.45 -6.01 1.33
CA ILE A 265 -0.70 -6.52 0.61
C ILE A 265 -1.76 -6.86 1.65
N PHE A 266 -2.77 -6.00 1.77
CA PHE A 266 -3.85 -6.16 2.74
C PHE A 266 -5.17 -6.53 2.04
N PRO A 267 -5.89 -7.59 2.41
CA PRO A 267 -7.02 -8.09 1.62
C PRO A 267 -8.21 -7.12 1.37
N TRP A 268 -8.36 -6.04 2.14
CA TRP A 268 -9.43 -5.05 1.88
C TRP A 268 -9.05 -3.91 0.96
N SER A 269 -7.75 -3.69 0.72
CA SER A 269 -7.25 -2.57 -0.07
C SER A 269 -6.14 -2.98 -1.05
N GLY A 270 -5.66 -4.22 -0.99
CA GLY A 270 -4.70 -4.78 -1.93
C GLY A 270 -5.30 -4.96 -3.31
N GLU A 271 -4.45 -5.01 -4.33
CA GLU A 271 -4.91 -5.28 -5.69
C GLU A 271 -5.71 -6.59 -5.74
N LYS A 272 -6.89 -6.55 -6.37
CA LYS A 272 -7.85 -7.67 -6.40
C LYS A 272 -7.35 -8.89 -7.20
N VAL A 273 -6.12 -8.83 -7.69
CA VAL A 273 -5.57 -9.71 -8.72
C VAL A 273 -4.67 -10.82 -8.14
N PHE A 274 -4.66 -10.98 -6.82
CA PHE A 274 -3.86 -11.99 -6.11
C PHE A 274 -4.58 -13.27 -5.65
N PRO A 275 -5.73 -13.73 -6.20
CA PRO A 275 -6.39 -14.94 -5.68
C PRO A 275 -5.63 -16.25 -6.00
N PHE A 276 -4.56 -16.21 -6.81
CA PHE A 276 -3.76 -17.38 -7.18
C PHE A 276 -2.30 -17.23 -6.73
N ASP A 277 -1.86 -18.07 -5.79
CA ASP A 277 -0.55 -17.94 -5.12
C ASP A 277 0.64 -17.92 -6.09
N ASP A 278 0.65 -18.78 -7.12
CA ASP A 278 1.74 -18.83 -8.10
C ASP A 278 1.79 -17.56 -8.97
N SER A 279 0.63 -17.00 -9.32
CA SER A 279 0.56 -15.76 -10.13
C SER A 279 1.02 -14.54 -9.34
N LYS A 280 0.73 -14.51 -8.05
CA LYS A 280 1.14 -13.44 -7.13
C LYS A 280 2.66 -13.39 -6.96
N ARG A 281 3.32 -14.52 -6.69
CA ARG A 281 4.80 -14.58 -6.59
C ARG A 281 5.47 -14.23 -7.91
N THR A 282 4.89 -14.67 -9.03
CA THR A 282 5.35 -14.29 -10.37
C THR A 282 5.28 -12.77 -10.55
N PHE A 283 4.16 -12.15 -10.18
CA PHE A 283 4.01 -10.69 -10.24
C PHE A 283 5.05 -9.97 -9.36
N PHE A 284 5.20 -10.35 -8.08
CA PHE A 284 6.19 -9.72 -7.18
C PHE A 284 7.62 -9.81 -7.74
N LYS A 285 8.01 -10.99 -8.23
CA LYS A 285 9.31 -11.18 -8.86
C LYS A 285 9.46 -10.25 -10.08
N LYS A 286 8.48 -10.26 -10.99
CA LYS A 286 8.53 -9.46 -12.22
C LYS A 286 8.53 -7.97 -11.93
N LEU A 287 7.77 -7.50 -10.94
CA LEU A 287 7.74 -6.10 -10.55
C LEU A 287 9.11 -5.63 -10.07
N GLY A 288 9.77 -6.42 -9.21
CA GLY A 288 11.15 -6.17 -8.80
C GLY A 288 12.12 -6.17 -9.98
N GLU A 289 12.04 -7.17 -10.87
CA GLU A 289 12.88 -7.23 -12.08
C GLU A 289 12.71 -5.99 -12.97
N HIS A 290 11.48 -5.52 -13.18
CA HIS A 290 11.19 -4.31 -13.95
C HIS A 290 11.74 -3.05 -13.28
N PHE A 291 11.62 -2.94 -11.95
CA PHE A 291 12.25 -1.84 -11.21
C PHE A 291 13.76 -1.83 -11.37
N PHE A 292 14.41 -2.99 -11.40
CA PHE A 292 15.87 -3.10 -11.32
C PHE A 292 16.58 -3.11 -12.68
N ASN A 293 15.91 -3.62 -13.73
CA ASN A 293 16.57 -3.95 -14.99
C ASN A 293 16.13 -3.07 -16.16
N ASP A 294 14.86 -2.69 -16.26
CA ASP A 294 14.32 -2.02 -17.46
C ASP A 294 15.02 -0.70 -17.76
N TYR A 295 15.46 0.00 -16.72
CA TYR A 295 16.05 1.33 -16.82
C TYR A 295 17.56 1.33 -16.67
N LEU A 296 18.21 0.20 -16.41
CA LEU A 296 19.62 0.15 -15.99
C LEU A 296 20.57 0.82 -17.00
N SER A 297 20.25 0.71 -18.29
CA SER A 297 21.00 1.33 -19.39
C SER A 297 20.30 2.56 -19.99
N SER A 298 19.21 3.02 -19.38
CA SER A 298 18.42 4.15 -19.87
C SER A 298 19.07 5.47 -19.50
N GLY A 299 19.48 6.24 -20.52
CA GLY A 299 19.89 7.63 -20.40
C GLY A 299 18.72 8.62 -20.40
N GLU A 300 17.47 8.15 -20.45
CA GLU A 300 16.31 9.04 -20.44
C GLU A 300 16.22 9.80 -19.10
N PRO A 301 15.85 11.09 -19.12
CA PRO A 301 15.74 11.86 -17.89
C PRO A 301 14.59 11.35 -17.02
N ALA A 302 14.80 11.27 -15.71
CA ALA A 302 13.79 10.81 -14.75
C ALA A 302 12.51 11.69 -14.76
N THR A 303 12.61 12.94 -15.25
CA THR A 303 11.49 13.86 -15.45
C THR A 303 10.42 13.34 -16.40
N LYS A 304 10.79 12.42 -17.31
CA LYS A 304 9.86 11.75 -18.22
C LYS A 304 8.88 10.84 -17.47
N PHE A 305 9.32 10.24 -16.37
CA PHE A 305 8.54 9.29 -15.56
C PHE A 305 7.94 9.94 -14.32
N ASN A 306 8.60 10.95 -13.76
CA ASN A 306 8.06 11.75 -12.66
C ASN A 306 8.46 13.22 -12.81
N LYS A 307 7.48 14.06 -13.15
CA LYS A 307 7.64 15.50 -13.40
C LYS A 307 8.16 16.29 -12.18
N LYS A 308 8.19 15.70 -10.98
CA LYS A 308 8.74 16.33 -9.76
C LYS A 308 10.27 16.40 -9.78
N PHE A 309 10.95 15.54 -10.55
CA PHE A 309 12.38 15.70 -10.77
C PHE A 309 12.67 17.04 -11.47
N LYS A 310 13.72 17.72 -11.04
CA LYS A 310 14.16 19.03 -11.57
C LYS A 310 15.56 18.97 -12.17
N SER A 311 16.31 17.92 -11.89
CA SER A 311 17.67 17.73 -12.39
C SER A 311 17.72 16.88 -13.65
N ALA A 312 18.92 16.73 -14.21
CA ALA A 312 19.22 15.87 -15.35
C ALA A 312 19.48 14.41 -14.96
N MET A 313 19.11 13.98 -13.74
CA MET A 313 19.28 12.59 -13.31
C MET A 313 18.57 11.63 -14.27
N SER A 314 19.26 10.58 -14.69
CA SER A 314 18.71 9.58 -15.60
C SER A 314 17.84 8.54 -14.88
N ALA A 315 16.97 7.87 -15.62
CA ALA A 315 16.18 6.76 -15.11
C ALA A 315 17.04 5.60 -14.60
N GLY A 316 18.18 5.33 -15.27
CA GLY A 316 19.15 4.34 -14.81
C GLY A 316 19.83 4.71 -13.50
N ASP A 317 20.09 6.00 -13.26
CA ASP A 317 20.66 6.45 -11.99
C ASP A 317 19.68 6.27 -10.84
N VAL A 318 18.40 6.65 -11.02
CA VAL A 318 17.36 6.45 -10.01
C VAL A 318 17.28 4.97 -9.59
N THR A 319 17.30 4.07 -10.58
CA THR A 319 17.20 2.62 -10.38
C THR A 319 18.30 2.07 -9.47
N LYS A 320 19.52 2.56 -9.60
CA LYS A 320 20.66 2.11 -8.79
C LYS A 320 20.55 2.49 -7.30
N TYR A 321 19.70 3.46 -6.95
CA TYR A 321 19.51 3.86 -5.54
C TYR A 321 18.45 3.03 -4.80
N LEU A 322 17.72 2.15 -5.49
CA LEU A 322 16.84 1.17 -4.84
C LEU A 322 17.58 -0.16 -4.66
N SER A 323 17.77 -0.60 -3.42
CA SER A 323 18.51 -1.83 -3.08
C SER A 323 17.67 -3.10 -3.16
N GLY A 324 16.35 -2.97 -3.08
CA GLY A 324 15.47 -4.12 -3.02
C GLY A 324 14.03 -3.80 -2.68
N VAL A 325 13.19 -4.82 -2.76
CA VAL A 325 11.77 -4.76 -2.41
C VAL A 325 11.44 -5.92 -1.48
N ILE A 326 10.65 -5.63 -0.44
CA ILE A 326 10.07 -6.62 0.48
C ILE A 326 8.55 -6.56 0.30
N TYR A 327 7.91 -7.72 0.20
CA TYR A 327 6.46 -7.86 0.14
C TYR A 327 5.98 -8.54 1.42
N LEU A 328 5.00 -7.94 2.08
CA LEU A 328 4.36 -8.42 3.31
C LEU A 328 2.88 -8.68 3.03
N GLU A 329 2.49 -9.94 3.04
CA GLU A 329 1.14 -10.38 2.78
C GLU A 329 0.40 -10.59 4.09
N ASP A 330 -0.58 -9.74 4.36
CA ASP A 330 -1.27 -9.73 5.66
C ASP A 330 -2.51 -10.63 5.64
N ALA A 331 -2.44 -11.75 6.36
CA ALA A 331 -3.54 -12.71 6.53
C ALA A 331 -4.47 -12.35 7.70
N CYS A 332 -4.39 -11.13 8.24
CA CYS A 332 -5.17 -10.69 9.41
C CYS A 332 -6.69 -10.93 9.31
N ILE A 333 -7.28 -10.96 8.11
CA ILE A 333 -8.73 -11.22 7.96
C ILE A 333 -9.11 -12.71 7.91
N THR A 334 -8.17 -13.61 7.58
CA THR A 334 -8.45 -15.03 7.31
C THR A 334 -7.77 -15.97 8.29
N ALA A 335 -6.67 -15.55 8.92
CA ALA A 335 -5.92 -16.39 9.84
C ALA A 335 -6.71 -16.71 11.11
N SER A 336 -6.61 -17.97 11.55
CA SER A 336 -7.37 -18.47 12.70
C SER A 336 -6.64 -18.30 14.03
N ASP A 337 -5.31 -18.20 14.03
CA ASP A 337 -4.50 -18.06 15.24
C ASP A 337 -3.98 -16.62 15.40
N PRO A 338 -4.55 -15.81 16.29
CA PRO A 338 -4.12 -14.42 16.48
C PRO A 338 -2.72 -14.29 17.07
N LYS A 339 -2.21 -15.34 17.74
CA LYS A 339 -0.89 -15.30 18.39
C LYS A 339 0.26 -15.33 17.38
N GLN A 340 0.00 -15.82 16.18
CA GLN A 340 0.95 -15.75 15.09
C GLN A 340 0.97 -14.33 14.50
N LEU A 341 2.05 -13.99 13.79
CA LEU A 341 2.13 -12.71 13.09
C LEU A 341 1.09 -12.59 11.98
N ASN A 342 0.74 -13.72 11.35
CA ASN A 342 -0.18 -13.80 10.22
C ASN A 342 0.27 -12.93 9.05
N ILE A 343 1.59 -12.86 8.83
CA ILE A 343 2.22 -12.11 7.74
C ILE A 343 3.19 -13.04 7.03
N ASP A 344 2.91 -13.34 5.76
CA ASP A 344 3.86 -14.03 4.88
C ASP A 344 4.76 -12.99 4.20
N ALA A 345 6.05 -13.27 4.12
CA ALA A 345 7.02 -12.34 3.57
C ALA A 345 7.73 -12.91 2.35
N SER A 346 8.04 -12.05 1.40
CA SER A 346 8.95 -12.36 0.29
C SER A 346 9.81 -11.15 -0.06
N PHE A 347 10.94 -11.37 -0.71
CA PHE A 347 11.85 -10.29 -1.05
C PHE A 347 12.60 -10.54 -2.35
N ILE A 348 13.09 -9.46 -2.97
CA ILE A 348 13.96 -9.48 -4.14
C ILE A 348 14.96 -8.33 -4.08
N TRP A 349 16.24 -8.64 -4.26
CA TRP A 349 17.33 -7.67 -4.19
C TRP A 349 17.74 -7.17 -5.57
N ASN A 350 18.08 -5.89 -5.63
CA ASN A 350 18.67 -5.29 -6.82
C ASN A 350 20.17 -5.55 -6.85
N ALA A 351 20.60 -6.49 -7.69
CA ALA A 351 22.02 -6.79 -7.88
C ALA A 351 22.83 -5.61 -8.44
N ASN A 352 22.15 -4.63 -9.06
CA ASN A 352 22.76 -3.45 -9.67
C ASN A 352 22.73 -2.22 -8.75
N ALA A 353 22.28 -2.36 -7.51
CA ALA A 353 22.19 -1.24 -6.58
C ALA A 353 23.57 -0.70 -6.19
N ALA A 354 23.66 0.62 -6.05
CA ALA A 354 24.84 1.29 -5.51
C ALA A 354 25.16 0.79 -4.09
N HIS A 355 24.12 0.46 -3.32
CA HIS A 355 24.20 -0.11 -1.98
C HIS A 355 23.54 -1.48 -1.96
N SER A 356 24.28 -2.51 -2.35
CA SER A 356 23.75 -3.88 -2.47
C SER A 356 23.44 -4.52 -1.11
N LEU A 357 22.38 -5.34 -1.08
CA LEU A 357 21.98 -6.15 0.07
C LEU A 357 22.36 -7.64 -0.06
N ALA A 358 23.14 -8.01 -1.08
CA ALA A 358 23.61 -9.38 -1.24
C ALA A 358 24.47 -9.81 -0.03
N ASN A 359 24.08 -10.91 0.62
CA ASN A 359 24.71 -11.42 1.86
C ASN A 359 24.62 -10.46 3.06
N HIS A 360 23.69 -9.51 3.02
CA HIS A 360 23.48 -8.57 4.11
C HIS A 360 22.83 -9.24 5.33
N ALA A 361 23.10 -8.76 6.55
CA ALA A 361 22.53 -9.34 7.77
C ALA A 361 20.98 -9.33 7.78
N LEU A 362 20.36 -8.35 7.11
CA LEU A 362 18.90 -8.32 6.90
C LEU A 362 18.41 -9.54 6.12
N GLU A 363 19.16 -10.00 5.10
CA GLU A 363 18.77 -11.17 4.30
C GLU A 363 18.71 -12.42 5.19
N ALA A 364 19.70 -12.61 6.06
CA ALA A 364 19.71 -13.72 7.01
C ALA A 364 18.51 -13.65 7.97
N ALA A 365 18.19 -12.45 8.50
CA ALA A 365 17.04 -12.24 9.37
C ALA A 365 15.70 -12.56 8.67
N LEU A 366 15.53 -12.14 7.41
CA LEU A 366 14.35 -12.45 6.61
C LEU A 366 14.22 -13.95 6.34
N ARG A 367 15.30 -14.61 5.92
CA ARG A 367 15.31 -16.07 5.68
C ARG A 367 15.04 -16.87 6.95
N HIS A 368 15.61 -16.49 8.09
CA HIS A 368 15.36 -17.14 9.37
C HIS A 368 13.87 -17.13 9.76
N ARG A 369 13.15 -16.09 9.31
CA ARG A 369 11.71 -15.94 9.52
C ARG A 369 10.84 -16.56 8.44
N GLY A 370 11.44 -17.31 7.52
CA GLY A 370 10.74 -17.99 6.45
C GLY A 370 10.34 -17.09 5.28
N ALA A 371 10.91 -15.88 5.16
CA ALA A 371 10.65 -15.04 4.00
C ALA A 371 11.17 -15.70 2.72
N CYS A 372 10.34 -15.70 1.67
CA CYS A 372 10.68 -16.30 0.39
C CYS A 372 11.59 -15.39 -0.44
N ASP A 373 12.76 -15.90 -0.84
CA ASP A 373 13.64 -15.24 -1.81
C ASP A 373 13.11 -15.46 -3.23
N LEU A 374 12.57 -14.39 -3.83
CA LEU A 374 11.96 -14.43 -5.16
C LEU A 374 13.00 -14.58 -6.28
N SER A 375 14.29 -14.30 -6.03
CA SER A 375 15.33 -14.53 -7.03
C SER A 375 15.56 -16.03 -7.29
N ALA A 376 15.28 -16.87 -6.30
CA ALA A 376 15.36 -18.33 -6.39
C ALA A 376 14.07 -19.00 -6.88
N PHE A 377 12.96 -18.25 -6.97
CA PHE A 377 11.67 -18.74 -7.46
C PHE A 377 11.74 -18.93 -8.98
N LYS A 378 11.34 -20.10 -9.49
CA LYS A 378 11.43 -20.43 -10.92
C LYS A 378 10.22 -19.95 -11.70
#